data_AF-A0A7W5DQW8-F1
#
_entry.id   AF-A0A7W5DQW8-F1
#
_cell.length_a   1.000
_cell.length_b   1.000
_cell.length_c   1.000
_cell.angle_alpha   90.00
_cell.angle_beta   90.00
_cell.angle_gamma   90.00
#
_symmetry.space_group_name_H-M   'P 1'
#
loop_
_entity.id
_entity.type
_entity.pdbx_description
1 polymer ?
#
loop_
_entity_poly.entity_id
_entity_poly.type
_entity_poly.pdbx_seq_one_letter_code
_entity_poly.pdbx_strand_id
1 'polypeptide(L)'
;MDINNYFDKSNPFAVPENYFQDFQAKMEQMTRPVIIPWYRHVRSWAAIAAAVAGILIGSHFMFSPILSTRTTTTAPLTEEENYVLSQVDEPALVDYLASMEQSEPTNNQPQSTK
;
A
#
# COMPACT_ATOMS: atom_id res chain seq x y z
N MET A 1 39.70 -56.28 21.98
CA MET A 1 38.89 -55.45 21.06
C MET A 1 39.86 -54.92 20.03
N ASP A 2 39.94 -55.59 18.87
CA ASP A 2 40.98 -55.32 17.87
C ASP A 2 40.58 -54.13 16.98
N ILE A 3 41.34 -53.05 17.13
CA ILE A 3 41.21 -51.76 16.43
C ILE A 3 41.82 -51.75 15.02
N ASN A 4 42.42 -52.87 14.58
CA ASN A 4 43.23 -52.91 13.36
C ASN A 4 42.47 -53.26 12.07
N ASN A 5 41.14 -53.31 12.09
CA ASN A 5 40.32 -53.71 10.94
C ASN A 5 39.48 -52.56 10.32
N TYR A 6 39.69 -51.30 10.72
CA TYR A 6 38.82 -50.19 10.28
C TYR A 6 39.39 -49.28 9.18
N PHE A 7 40.61 -49.54 8.71
CA PHE A 7 41.18 -48.85 7.56
C PHE A 7 41.26 -49.85 6.41
N ASP A 8 40.19 -49.88 5.62
CA ASP A 8 40.22 -50.50 4.32
C ASP A 8 41.41 -49.89 3.54
N LYS A 9 42.35 -50.72 3.09
CA LYS A 9 43.57 -50.31 2.36
C LYS A 9 43.25 -49.90 0.91
N SER A 10 41.98 -49.68 0.59
CA SER A 10 41.55 -49.14 -0.69
C SER A 10 42.12 -47.73 -0.84
N ASN A 11 42.78 -47.51 -1.98
CA ASN A 11 43.42 -46.24 -2.32
C ASN A 11 42.42 -45.08 -2.07
N PRO A 12 42.73 -44.08 -1.22
CA PRO A 12 41.80 -42.98 -0.92
C PRO A 12 41.54 -42.06 -2.12
N PHE A 13 42.32 -42.21 -3.18
CA PHE A 13 42.12 -41.54 -4.47
C PHE A 13 41.38 -42.43 -5.49
N ALA A 14 41.01 -43.65 -5.12
CA ALA A 14 40.20 -44.51 -5.98
C ALA A 14 38.73 -44.12 -5.85
N VAL A 15 38.09 -44.05 -7.00
CA VAL A 15 36.67 -43.73 -7.10
C VAL A 15 35.88 -45.02 -6.83
N PRO A 16 34.74 -44.97 -6.11
CA PRO A 16 33.89 -46.13 -5.92
C PRO A 16 33.47 -46.76 -7.26
N GLU A 17 33.24 -48.08 -7.27
CA GLU A 17 32.64 -48.74 -8.42
C GLU A 17 31.32 -48.05 -8.80
N ASN A 18 31.10 -47.92 -10.11
CA ASN A 18 29.90 -47.32 -10.70
C ASN A 18 29.64 -45.84 -10.35
N TYR A 19 30.59 -45.13 -9.72
CA TYR A 19 30.44 -43.69 -9.44
C TYR A 19 30.02 -42.89 -10.68
N PHE A 20 30.72 -43.09 -11.80
CA PHE A 20 30.42 -42.37 -13.04
C PHE A 20 29.12 -42.85 -13.72
N GLN A 21 28.76 -44.12 -13.56
CA GLN A 21 27.51 -44.68 -14.08
C GLN A 21 26.30 -44.00 -13.45
N ASP A 22 26.31 -43.86 -12.12
CA ASP A 22 25.19 -43.31 -11.35
C ASP A 22 25.24 -41.78 -11.26
N PHE A 23 26.41 -41.17 -11.48
CA PHE A 23 26.61 -39.73 -11.39
C PHE A 23 25.67 -38.96 -12.32
N GLN A 24 25.54 -39.38 -13.58
CA GLN A 24 24.69 -38.71 -14.54
C GLN A 24 23.21 -38.77 -14.12
N ALA A 25 22.72 -39.95 -13.76
CA ALA A 25 21.34 -40.14 -13.31
C ALA A 25 21.02 -39.30 -12.05
N LYS A 26 21.97 -39.22 -11.12
CA LYS A 26 21.84 -38.43 -9.90
C LYS A 26 21.85 -36.92 -10.19
N MET A 27 22.70 -36.46 -11.09
CA MET A 27 22.75 -35.07 -11.53
C MET A 27 21.48 -34.64 -12.26
N GLU A 28 20.94 -35.51 -13.12
CA GLU A 28 19.64 -35.28 -13.77
C GLU A 28 18.49 -35.21 -12.75
N GLN A 29 18.53 -36.01 -11.68
CA GLN A 29 17.51 -35.94 -10.62
C GLN A 29 17.60 -34.63 -9.81
N MET A 30 18.82 -34.15 -9.53
CA MET A 30 19.06 -32.92 -8.77
C MET A 30 18.81 -31.64 -9.58
N THR A 31 18.92 -31.70 -10.90
CA THR A 31 18.70 -30.55 -11.80
C THR A 31 17.26 -30.44 -12.31
N ARG A 32 16.42 -31.45 -12.07
CA ARG A 32 15.00 -31.39 -12.43
C ARG A 32 14.31 -30.27 -11.65
N PRO A 33 13.58 -29.37 -12.32
CA PRO A 33 12.79 -28.36 -11.64
C PRO A 33 11.67 -29.05 -10.86
N VAL A 34 11.85 -29.15 -9.54
CA VAL A 34 10.80 -29.61 -8.64
C VAL A 34 9.78 -28.48 -8.52
N ILE A 35 8.59 -28.70 -9.06
CA ILE A 35 7.46 -27.78 -8.86
C ILE A 35 7.05 -27.90 -7.40
N ILE A 36 7.54 -26.98 -6.57
CA ILE A 36 7.19 -26.95 -5.15
C ILE A 36 5.76 -26.40 -5.05
N PRO A 37 4.80 -27.17 -4.51
CA PRO A 37 3.44 -26.69 -4.35
C PRO A 37 3.38 -25.57 -3.31
N TRP A 38 3.39 -24.32 -3.79
CA TRP A 38 3.39 -23.11 -2.94
C TRP A 38 2.05 -22.90 -2.19
N TYR A 39 1.01 -23.67 -2.56
CA TYR A 39 -0.33 -23.58 -1.99
C TYR A 39 -0.37 -23.85 -0.47
N ARG A 40 0.60 -24.59 0.08
CA ARG A 40 0.63 -24.93 1.52
C ARG A 40 0.93 -23.70 2.39
N HIS A 41 1.70 -22.74 1.89
CA HIS A 41 2.02 -21.50 2.62
C HIS A 41 0.90 -20.46 2.52
N VAL A 42 0.25 -20.35 1.35
CA VAL A 42 -0.85 -19.39 1.16
C VAL A 42 -2.18 -19.85 1.78
N ARG A 43 -2.36 -21.15 2.08
CA ARG A 43 -3.59 -21.67 2.72
C ARG A 43 -3.93 -21.02 4.06
N SER A 44 -2.94 -20.78 4.92
CA SER A 44 -3.18 -20.14 6.22
C SER A 44 -3.49 -18.65 6.09
N TRP A 45 -2.90 -17.99 5.09
CA TRP A 45 -3.11 -16.57 4.82
C TRP A 45 -4.43 -16.33 4.07
N ALA A 46 -4.89 -17.31 3.28
CA ALA A 46 -6.14 -17.26 2.55
C ALA A 46 -7.35 -17.16 3.48
N ALA A 47 -7.34 -17.85 4.63
CA ALA A 47 -8.42 -17.76 5.62
C ALA A 47 -8.54 -16.35 6.22
N ILE A 48 -7.41 -15.72 6.55
CA ILE A 48 -7.36 -14.35 7.08
C ILE A 48 -7.82 -13.36 6.00
N ALA A 49 -7.30 -13.49 4.77
CA ALA A 49 -7.69 -12.64 3.65
C ALA A 49 -9.19 -12.76 3.32
N ALA A 50 -9.74 -13.98 3.33
CA ALA A 50 -11.16 -14.23 3.08
C ALA A 50 -12.05 -13.64 4.18
N ALA A 51 -11.64 -13.72 5.45
CA ALA A 51 -12.38 -13.11 6.56
C ALA A 51 -12.41 -11.58 6.42
N VAL A 52 -11.27 -10.95 6.14
CA VAL A 52 -11.17 -9.50 5.93
C VAL A 52 -11.99 -9.06 4.72
N ALA A 53 -11.87 -9.76 3.59
CA ALA A 53 -12.65 -9.47 2.39
C ALA A 53 -14.16 -9.64 2.63
N GLY A 54 -14.56 -10.69 3.34
CA GLY A 54 -15.95 -10.91 3.73
C GLY A 54 -16.52 -9.83 4.63
N ILE A 55 -15.73 -9.31 5.59
CA ILE A 55 -16.13 -8.19 6.44
C ILE A 55 -16.25 -6.89 5.63
N LEU A 56 -15.31 -6.61 4.72
CA LEU A 56 -15.36 -5.40 3.89
C LEU A 56 -16.54 -5.42 2.91
N ILE A 57 -16.73 -6.53 2.19
CA ILE A 57 -17.84 -6.68 1.24
C ILE A 57 -19.17 -6.75 1.98
N GLY A 58 -19.23 -7.51 3.08
CA GLY A 58 -20.42 -7.64 3.91
C GLY A 58 -20.82 -6.34 4.59
N SER A 59 -19.87 -5.56 5.09
CA SER A 59 -20.14 -4.23 5.64
C SER A 59 -20.57 -3.26 4.55
N HIS A 60 -19.95 -3.26 3.37
CA HIS A 60 -20.37 -2.41 2.26
C HIS A 60 -21.81 -2.71 1.82
N PHE A 61 -22.20 -3.99 1.76
CA PHE A 61 -23.56 -4.38 1.39
C PHE A 61 -24.59 -4.13 2.50
N MET A 62 -24.26 -4.40 3.77
CA MET A 62 -25.18 -4.22 4.90
C MET A 62 -25.37 -2.76 5.31
N PHE A 63 -24.33 -1.93 5.20
CA PHE A 63 -24.38 -0.48 5.47
C PHE A 63 -24.72 0.36 4.23
N SER A 64 -25.24 -0.25 3.17
CA SER A 64 -25.83 0.49 2.04
C SER A 64 -27.36 0.64 2.16
N PRO A 65 -27.93 1.37 3.15
CA PRO A 65 -29.16 2.09 2.92
C PRO A 65 -28.84 3.51 2.41
N ILE A 66 -29.13 3.73 1.12
CA ILE A 66 -29.77 4.95 0.60
C ILE A 66 -29.00 6.28 0.51
N LEU A 67 -27.76 6.40 0.96
CA LEU A 67 -27.00 7.64 0.75
C LEU A 67 -26.13 7.56 -0.50
N SER A 68 -26.74 7.83 -1.65
CA SER A 68 -26.08 8.48 -2.78
C SER A 68 -25.57 9.87 -2.35
N THR A 69 -24.66 9.94 -1.39
CA THR A 69 -23.92 11.17 -1.12
C THR A 69 -22.72 11.16 -2.03
N ARG A 70 -22.96 11.72 -3.20
CA ARG A 70 -21.95 12.02 -4.20
C ARG A 70 -20.81 12.80 -3.54
N THR A 71 -19.62 12.25 -3.69
CA THR A 71 -18.34 12.92 -3.58
C THR A 71 -18.35 14.28 -4.27
N THR A 72 -18.07 15.35 -3.52
CA THR A 72 -17.16 16.45 -3.91
C THR A 72 -16.96 17.39 -2.73
N THR A 73 -15.71 17.81 -2.53
CA THR A 73 -15.25 18.85 -1.63
C THR A 73 -15.94 20.19 -1.91
N THR A 74 -17.14 20.37 -1.35
CA THR A 74 -17.82 21.64 -1.06
C THR A 74 -18.97 21.26 -0.15
N ALA A 75 -18.93 21.68 1.12
CA ALA A 75 -20.05 21.46 2.01
C ALA A 75 -21.32 22.05 1.35
N PRO A 76 -22.42 21.30 1.22
CA PRO A 76 -23.69 21.89 0.79
C PRO A 76 -24.10 22.90 1.85
N LEU A 77 -24.27 24.16 1.45
CA LEU A 77 -24.81 25.19 2.33
C LEU A 77 -26.13 24.69 2.89
N THR A 78 -26.28 24.75 4.20
CA THR A 78 -27.54 24.47 4.86
C THR A 78 -28.60 25.47 4.37
N GLU A 79 -29.88 25.08 4.38
CA GLU A 79 -30.97 25.93 3.89
C GLU A 79 -30.99 27.30 4.59
N GLU A 80 -30.60 27.33 5.87
CA GLU A 80 -30.42 28.57 6.64
C GLU A 80 -29.29 29.44 6.11
N GLU A 81 -28.13 28.86 5.79
CA GLU A 81 -27.00 29.61 5.21
C GLU A 81 -27.36 30.22 3.85
N ASN A 82 -28.16 29.51 3.04
CA ASN A 82 -28.62 30.02 1.75
C ASN A 82 -29.61 31.19 1.91
N TYR A 83 -30.53 31.10 2.89
CA TYR A 83 -31.44 32.19 3.21
C TYR A 83 -30.72 33.45 3.71
N VAL A 84 -29.69 33.28 4.54
CA VAL A 84 -28.86 34.41 5.01
C VAL A 84 -28.08 35.03 3.85
N LEU A 85 -27.50 34.21 2.97
CA LEU A 85 -26.74 34.72 1.82
C LEU A 85 -27.63 35.48 0.82
N SER A 86 -28.89 35.06 0.64
CA SER A 86 -29.85 35.75 -0.23
C SER A 86 -30.26 37.15 0.27
N GLN A 87 -30.03 37.44 1.55
CA GLN A 87 -30.32 38.75 2.15
C GLN A 87 -29.15 39.73 2.06
N VAL A 88 -27.98 39.27 1.62
CA VAL A 88 -26.82 40.15 1.47
C VAL A 88 -27.01 41.03 0.24
N ASP A 89 -27.12 42.34 0.46
CA ASP A 89 -27.15 43.31 -0.63
C ASP A 89 -25.77 43.42 -1.30
N GLU A 90 -25.68 42.92 -2.53
CA GLU A 90 -24.51 43.01 -3.41
C GLU A 90 -23.84 44.40 -3.46
N PRO A 91 -24.56 45.55 -3.59
CA PRO A 91 -23.88 46.85 -3.66
C PRO A 91 -23.15 47.21 -2.36
N ALA A 92 -23.66 46.78 -1.20
CA ALA A 92 -22.99 46.99 0.08
C ALA A 92 -21.76 46.08 0.23
N LEU A 93 -21.79 44.88 -0.36
CA LEU A 93 -20.67 43.95 -0.40
C LEU A 93 -19.52 44.52 -1.25
N VAL A 94 -19.83 45.11 -2.40
CA VAL A 94 -18.84 45.78 -3.27
C VAL A 94 -18.18 46.95 -2.56
N ASP A 95 -18.95 47.79 -1.86
CA ASP A 95 -18.41 48.92 -1.09
C ASP A 95 -17.54 48.45 0.08
N TYR A 96 -17.95 47.39 0.77
CA TYR A 96 -17.15 46.76 1.83
C TYR A 96 -15.81 46.20 1.29
N LEU A 97 -15.83 45.47 0.17
CA LEU A 97 -14.60 44.96 -0.46
C LEU A 97 -13.69 46.09 -0.92
N ALA A 98 -14.24 47.14 -1.52
CA ALA A 98 -13.49 48.33 -1.93
C ALA A 98 -12.87 49.05 -0.72
N SER A 99 -13.61 49.14 0.39
CA SER A 99 -13.11 49.75 1.63
C SER A 99 -11.97 48.95 2.28
N MET A 100 -11.97 47.62 2.15
CA MET A 100 -10.88 46.76 2.62
C MET A 100 -9.62 46.97 1.79
N GLU A 101 -9.75 47.12 0.47
CA GLU A 101 -8.62 47.40 -0.44
C GLU A 101 -7.98 48.76 -0.18
N GLN A 102 -8.74 49.74 0.31
CA GLN A 102 -8.24 51.07 0.65
C GLN A 102 -7.45 51.14 1.97
N SER A 103 -7.42 50.06 2.77
CA SER A 103 -6.80 50.04 4.11
C SER A 103 -5.35 49.55 4.16
N GLU A 104 -4.70 49.30 3.02
CA GLU A 104 -3.24 49.09 2.93
C GLU A 104 -2.48 50.36 3.38
N PRO A 105 -1.74 50.36 4.50
CA PRO A 105 -0.92 51.50 4.89
C PRO A 105 0.34 51.56 4.00
N THR A 106 0.36 52.49 3.05
CA THR A 106 1.59 52.89 2.34
C THR A 106 2.52 53.66 3.27
N ASN A 107 3.24 52.93 4.13
CA ASN A 107 4.40 53.45 4.83
C ASN A 107 5.63 53.24 3.94
N ASN A 108 6.17 54.32 3.36
CA ASN A 108 7.58 54.49 3.03
C ASN A 108 7.86 55.95 2.66
N GLN A 109 8.19 56.77 3.66
CA GLN A 109 8.92 58.02 3.47
C GLN A 109 10.36 57.82 3.94
N PRO A 110 11.38 57.92 3.07
CA PRO A 110 12.69 58.39 3.47
C PRO A 110 12.83 59.88 3.15
N GLN A 111 13.37 60.58 4.14
CA GLN A 111 13.74 61.99 4.15
C GLN A 111 14.89 62.35 3.20
N SER A 112 15.04 63.67 2.99
CA SER A 112 16.27 64.42 2.63
C SER A 112 16.59 64.51 1.13
N THR A 113 16.63 65.68 0.52
CA THR A 113 17.65 66.76 0.58
C THR A 113 17.16 67.83 -0.43
N LYS A 114 17.35 69.15 -0.34
CA LYS A 114 18.39 70.03 0.20
C LYS A 114 17.80 71.43 0.33
#